data_AF-A0A101H4J9-F1
#
_entry.id   AF-A0A101H4J9-F1
#
_cell.length_a   1.000
_cell.length_b   1.000
_cell.length_c   1.000
_cell.angle_alpha   90.00
_cell.angle_beta   90.00
_cell.angle_gamma   90.00
#
_symmetry.space_group_name_H-M   'P 1'
#
loop_
_entity.id
_entity.type
_entity.pdbx_description
1 polymer ?
#
loop_
_entity_poly.entity_id
_entity_poly.type
_entity_poly.pdbx_seq_one_letter_code
_entity_poly.pdbx_strand_id
1 'polypeptide(L)' 'MLTSDLLVTKTSKGKIEPIYALLDQDNLGIARSVIDVFGEHVGRTYGDLAEELEGIEEINFRLIRGLAQILERRCT' A
#
# COMPACT_ATOMS: atom_id res chain seq x y z
N MET A 1 -10.84 -3.22 5.62
CA MET A 1 -10.07 -2.52 6.68
C MET A 1 -8.61 -2.95 6.64
N LEU A 2 -7.65 -2.05 6.88
CA LEU A 2 -6.23 -2.44 7.00
C LEU A 2 -6.03 -3.51 8.09
N THR A 3 -5.11 -4.42 7.87
CA THR A 3 -4.66 -5.38 8.88
C THR A 3 -3.72 -4.71 9.89
N SER A 4 -3.66 -5.23 11.13
CA SER A 4 -2.96 -4.58 12.24
C SER A 4 -1.44 -4.48 12.05
N ASP A 5 -0.85 -5.38 11.26
CA ASP A 5 0.57 -5.41 10.89
C ASP A 5 0.99 -4.25 9.97
N LEU A 6 0.02 -3.66 9.25
CA LEU A 6 0.24 -2.50 8.37
C LEU A 6 -0.02 -1.16 9.08
N LEU A 7 -0.45 -1.20 10.34
CA LEU A 7 -0.78 0.00 11.10
C LEU A 7 0.49 0.79 11.46
N VAL A 8 0.52 2.07 11.09
CA VAL A 8 1.58 2.99 11.51
C VAL A 8 1.03 3.93 12.59
N THR A 9 1.53 3.80 13.80
CA THR A 9 1.13 4.63 14.94
C THR A 9 2.33 5.14 15.72
N LYS A 10 2.14 6.26 16.41
CA LYS A 10 3.07 6.83 17.37
C LYS A 10 2.44 6.79 18.75
N THR A 11 3.17 6.20 19.70
CA THR A 11 2.75 6.18 21.11
C THR A 11 3.57 7.19 21.89
N SER A 12 2.91 8.13 22.58
CA SER A 12 3.58 9.11 23.44
C SER A 12 2.68 9.55 24.58
N LYS A 13 3.24 9.64 25.81
CA LYS A 13 2.53 10.09 27.02
C LYS A 13 1.15 9.44 27.23
N GLY A 14 1.04 8.14 26.96
CA GLY A 14 -0.21 7.38 27.09
C GLY A 14 -1.24 7.60 25.98
N LYS A 15 -0.89 8.30 24.90
CA LYS A 15 -1.71 8.47 23.70
C LYS A 15 -1.17 7.66 22.53
N ILE A 16 -2.08 7.13 21.71
CA ILE A 16 -1.77 6.45 20.44
C ILE A 16 -2.31 7.34 19.32
N GLU A 17 -1.44 7.78 18.42
CA GLU A 17 -1.79 8.64 17.29
C GLU A 17 -1.46 7.91 15.98
N PRO A 18 -2.40 7.86 15.00
CA PRO A 18 -2.09 7.35 13.68
C PRO A 18 -1.08 8.26 12.97
N ILE A 19 -0.12 7.65 12.28
CA ILE A 19 0.77 8.37 11.37
C ILE A 19 0.18 8.26 9.97
N TYR A 20 -0.35 9.38 9.47
CA TYR A 20 -0.85 9.46 8.10
C TYR A 20 0.30 9.60 7.11
N ALA A 21 0.11 9.06 5.90
CA ALA A 21 1.01 9.32 4.79
C ALA A 21 1.00 10.82 4.45
N LEU A 22 2.18 11.39 4.25
CA LEU A 22 2.32 12.78 3.84
C LEU A 22 2.00 12.93 2.35
N LEU A 23 1.44 14.07 1.97
CA LEU A 23 1.20 14.39 0.57
C LEU A 23 2.48 14.97 -0.06
N ASP A 24 3.47 14.11 -0.28
CA ASP A 24 4.76 14.43 -0.89
C ASP A 24 4.99 13.62 -2.19
N GLN A 25 6.04 13.97 -2.93
CA GLN A 25 6.34 13.34 -4.22
C GLN A 25 6.70 11.86 -4.07
N ASP A 26 7.31 11.47 -2.96
CA ASP A 26 7.73 10.09 -2.73
C ASP A 26 6.50 9.19 -2.55
N ASN A 27 5.56 9.57 -1.67
CA ASN A 27 4.33 8.84 -1.43
C ASN A 27 3.40 8.87 -2.65
N LEU A 28 3.36 9.97 -3.39
CA LEU A 28 2.64 10.05 -4.67
C LEU A 28 3.24 9.13 -5.74
N GLY A 29 4.57 9.05 -5.79
CA GLY A 29 5.30 8.12 -6.67
C GLY A 29 4.93 6.68 -6.35
N ILE A 30 5.01 6.29 -5.07
CA ILE A 30 4.61 4.96 -4.59
C ILE A 30 3.15 4.68 -4.95
N ALA A 31 2.23 5.60 -4.65
CA ALA A 31 0.82 5.40 -4.95
C ALA A 31 0.56 5.21 -6.44
N ARG A 32 1.26 5.97 -7.29
CA ARG A 32 1.17 5.82 -8.74
C ARG A 32 1.70 4.46 -9.20
N SER A 33 2.87 4.04 -8.73
CA SER A 33 3.42 2.72 -9.07
C SER A 33 2.47 1.58 -8.71
N VAL A 34 1.84 1.63 -7.54
CA VAL A 34 0.85 0.62 -7.14
C VAL A 34 -0.36 0.64 -8.08
N ILE A 35 -0.89 1.81 -8.44
CA ILE A 35 -2.02 1.91 -9.39
C ILE A 35 -1.64 1.37 -10.77
N ASP A 36 -0.46 1.72 -11.27
CA ASP A 36 0.04 1.29 -12.58
C ASP A 36 0.19 -0.24 -12.63
N VAL A 37 0.74 -0.86 -11.57
CA VAL A 37 0.84 -2.33 -11.44
C VAL A 37 -0.55 -3.00 -11.53
N PHE A 38 -1.57 -2.49 -10.82
CA PHE A 38 -2.93 -3.03 -10.93
C PHE A 38 -3.50 -2.86 -12.34
N GLY A 39 -3.24 -1.72 -12.99
CA GLY A 39 -3.70 -1.43 -14.36
C GLY A 39 -3.08 -2.35 -15.40
N GLU A 40 -1.79 -2.66 -15.28
CA GLU A 40 -1.06 -3.56 -16.20
C GLU A 40 -1.44 -5.03 -16.04
N HIS A 41 -2.04 -5.40 -14.90
CA HIS A 41 -2.44 -6.77 -14.56
C HIS A 41 -3.93 -7.05 -14.79
N VAL A 42 -4.67 -6.15 -15.44
CA VAL A 42 -6.06 -6.42 -15.83
C VAL A 42 -6.12 -7.64 -16.77
N GLY A 43 -6.89 -8.66 -16.36
CA GLY A 43 -7.01 -9.92 -17.10
C GLY A 43 -5.90 -10.94 -16.84
N ARG A 44 -4.94 -10.62 -15.96
CA ARG A 44 -3.92 -11.57 -15.47
C ARG A 44 -4.34 -12.24 -14.17
N THR A 45 -3.54 -13.19 -13.69
CA THR A 45 -3.83 -13.85 -12.41
C THR A 45 -3.48 -12.94 -11.25
N TYR A 46 -4.16 -13.15 -10.12
CA TYR A 46 -3.81 -12.48 -8.87
C TYR A 46 -2.38 -12.81 -8.40
N GLY A 47 -1.88 -14.01 -8.72
CA GLY A 47 -0.50 -14.40 -8.39
C GLY A 47 0.53 -13.51 -9.08
N ASP A 48 0.33 -13.24 -10.37
CA ASP A 48 1.22 -12.35 -11.14
C ASP A 48 1.23 -10.92 -10.55
N LEU A 49 0.05 -10.42 -10.18
CA LEU A 49 -0.09 -9.13 -9.51
C LEU A 49 0.65 -9.10 -8.16
N ALA A 50 0.50 -10.15 -7.35
CA ALA A 50 1.14 -10.24 -6.05
C ALA A 50 2.67 -10.28 -6.16
N GLU A 51 3.22 -11.01 -7.14
CA GLU A 51 4.66 -11.09 -7.40
C GLU A 51 5.23 -9.71 -7.81
N GLU A 52 4.53 -8.99 -8.69
CA GLU A 52 4.97 -7.64 -9.10
C GLU A 52 4.89 -6.63 -7.93
N LEU A 53 3.85 -6.73 -7.10
CA LEU A 53 3.72 -5.90 -5.90
C LEU A 53 4.85 -6.18 -4.90
N GLU A 54 5.24 -7.43 -4.69
CA GLU A 54 6.39 -7.79 -3.84
C GLU A 54 7.69 -7.16 -4.36
N GLY A 55 7.87 -7.07 -5.68
CA GLY A 55 9.03 -6.46 -6.31
C GLY A 55 9.23 -4.97 -6.00
N ILE A 56 8.15 -4.24 -5.70
CA ILE A 56 8.22 -2.80 -5.38
C ILE A 56 8.23 -2.51 -3.86
N GLU A 57 8.03 -3.51 -3.01
CA GLU A 57 7.91 -3.36 -1.55
C GLU A 57 9.19 -2.86 -0.85
N GLU A 58 10.36 -2.94 -1.51
CA GLU A 58 11.67 -2.54 -0.95
C GLU A 58 11.71 -1.08 -0.48
N ILE A 59 10.88 -0.21 -1.05
CA ILE A 59 10.84 1.22 -0.74
C ILE A 59 10.07 1.48 0.57
N ASN A 60 8.86 0.95 0.68
CA ASN A 60 7.97 1.13 1.84
C ASN A 60 6.86 0.08 1.87
N PHE A 61 7.19 -1.12 2.35
CA PHE A 61 6.26 -2.26 2.37
C PHE A 61 4.91 -1.94 3.04
N ARG A 62 4.88 -1.15 4.13
CA ARG A 62 3.62 -0.84 4.84
C ARG A 62 2.69 0.01 4.00
N LEU A 63 3.23 1.04 3.35
CA LEU A 63 2.44 1.92 2.49
C LEU A 63 1.94 1.16 1.26
N ILE A 64 2.81 0.39 0.62
CA ILE A 64 2.49 -0.38 -0.60
C ILE A 64 1.40 -1.41 -0.31
N ARG A 65 1.57 -2.27 0.68
CA ARG A 65 0.56 -3.26 1.07
C ARG A 65 -0.74 -2.62 1.53
N GLY A 66 -0.64 -1.50 2.25
CA GLY A 66 -1.81 -0.74 2.69
C GLY A 66 -2.64 -0.21 1.52
N LEU A 67 -1.98 0.35 0.51
CA LEU A 67 -2.62 0.84 -0.72
C LEU A 67 -3.17 -0.30 -1.58
N ALA A 68 -2.41 -1.38 -1.75
CA ALA A 68 -2.85 -2.59 -2.46
C ALA A 68 -4.13 -3.16 -1.85
N GLN A 69 -4.18 -3.35 -0.52
CA GLN A 69 -5.40 -3.80 0.18
C GLN A 69 -6.60 -2.85 0.00
N ILE A 70 -6.37 -1.55 -0.22
CA ILE A 70 -7.44 -0.58 -0.48
C ILE A 70 -7.94 -0.76 -1.92
N LEU A 71 -7.05 -0.96 -2.89
CA LEU A 71 -7.38 -1.17 -4.30
C LEU A 71 -8.06 -2.51 -4.54
N GLU A 72 -7.55 -3.60 -3.96
CA GLU A 72 -8.15 -4.96 -4.06
C GLU A 72 -9.63 -4.96 -3.69
N ARG A 73 -10.02 -4.17 -2.68
CA ARG A 73 -11.41 -4.06 -2.24
C ARG A 73 -12.32 -3.30 -3.20
N ARG A 74 -11.73 -2.54 -4.12
CA ARG A 74 -12.44 -1.81 -5.17
C ARG A 74 -12.49 -2.60 -6.48
N CYS A 75 -11.61 -3.58 -6.66
CA CYS A 75 -11.69 -4.53 -7.76
C CYS A 75 -12.93 -5.42 -7.56
N THR A 76 -13.75 -5.53 -8.60
CA THR A 76 -15.00 -6.32 -8.63
C THR A 76 -14.92 -7.39 -9.68
#